data_AF-A0A258BIK4-F1
#
_entry.id   AF-A0A258BIK4-F1
#
_cell.length_a   1.000
_cell.length_b   1.000
_cell.length_c   1.000
_cell.angle_alpha   90.00
_cell.angle_beta   90.00
_cell.angle_gamma   90.00
#
_symmetry.space_group_name_H-M   'P 1'
#
loop_
_entity.id
_entity.type
_entity.pdbx_description
1 polymer ?
#
loop_
_entity_poly.entity_id
_entity_poly.type
_entity_poly.pdbx_seq_one_letter_code
_entity_poly.pdbx_strand_id
1 'polypeptide(L)'
;VTFAAEPGRKPEPTSFAGLLMVHITDSGTYGVAVSSGVWIDLIKDKSALKSTAHRHGPACSGIRKIVRFDLQPGDYVLQIAASKTPDVTVQIQPLP
;
A
#
# COMPACT_ATOMS: atom_id res chain seq x y z
N VAL A 1 -0.87 15.09 -6.20
CA VAL A 1 0.12 14.20 -5.57
C VAL A 1 1.18 13.87 -6.60
N THR A 2 2.46 13.98 -6.24
CA THR A 2 3.58 13.58 -7.10
C THR A 2 4.12 12.25 -6.60
N PHE A 3 4.02 11.19 -7.39
CA PHE A 3 4.51 9.87 -7.01
C PHE A 3 6.05 9.81 -6.99
N ALA A 4 6.61 9.05 -6.05
CA ALA A 4 8.03 8.75 -5.93
C ALA A 4 8.52 7.78 -7.03
N ALA A 5 7.64 6.93 -7.56
CA ALA A 5 7.87 6.07 -8.70
C ALA A 5 6.60 5.96 -9.56
N GLU A 6 6.75 5.53 -10.82
CA GLU A 6 5.60 5.27 -11.68
C GLU A 6 4.66 4.25 -11.01
N PRO A 7 3.37 4.58 -10.81
CA PRO A 7 2.47 3.68 -10.12
C PRO A 7 2.18 2.44 -10.98
N GLY A 8 2.16 1.26 -10.36
CA GLY A 8 1.92 0.00 -11.06
C GLY A 8 0.54 -0.08 -11.75
N ARG A 9 -0.38 0.80 -11.36
CA ARG A 9 -1.61 1.09 -12.09
C ARG A 9 -1.69 2.57 -12.40
N LYS A 10 -1.77 2.91 -13.69
CA LYS A 10 -2.02 4.27 -14.14
C LYS A 10 -3.34 4.79 -13.51
N PRO A 11 -3.30 5.87 -12.73
CA PRO A 11 -4.51 6.46 -12.16
C PRO A 11 -5.32 7.18 -13.24
N GLU A 12 -6.63 7.14 -13.11
CA GLU A 12 -7.52 7.98 -13.91
C GLU A 12 -7.35 9.45 -13.49
N PRO A 13 -7.53 10.43 -14.42
CA PRO A 13 -7.33 11.85 -14.11
C PRO A 13 -8.16 12.38 -12.95
N THR A 14 -9.36 11.82 -12.74
CA THR A 14 -10.29 12.24 -11.67
C THR A 14 -10.15 11.41 -10.39
N SER A 15 -9.16 10.53 -10.31
CA SER A 15 -8.96 9.68 -9.13
C SER A 15 -8.14 10.38 -8.05
N PHE A 16 -8.41 10.04 -6.79
CA PHE A 16 -7.65 10.51 -5.65
C PHE A 16 -6.39 9.65 -5.46
N ALA A 17 -5.38 10.26 -4.86
CA ALA A 17 -4.09 9.65 -4.56
C ALA A 17 -3.56 10.16 -3.23
N GLY A 18 -2.61 9.43 -2.64
CA GLY A 18 -1.98 9.80 -1.37
C GLY A 18 -0.61 9.15 -1.22
N LEU A 19 0.19 9.69 -0.31
CA LEU A 19 1.50 9.16 0.08
C LEU A 19 1.57 9.07 1.59
N LEU A 20 2.14 7.97 2.10
CA LEU A 20 2.44 7.79 3.52
C LEU A 20 3.91 7.35 3.64
N MET A 21 4.65 7.95 4.57
CA MET A 21 5.96 7.42 4.95
C MET A 21 5.78 6.31 5.99
N VAL A 22 6.55 5.24 5.84
CA VAL A 22 6.49 4.06 6.69
C VAL A 22 7.90 3.70 7.10
N HIS A 23 8.18 3.74 8.40
CA HIS A 23 9.44 3.26 8.96
C HIS A 23 9.27 1.84 9.47
N ILE A 24 10.13 0.93 9.01
CA ILE A 24 10.15 -0.47 9.44
C ILE A 24 11.38 -0.68 10.32
N THR A 25 11.18 -1.18 11.54
CA THR A 25 12.26 -1.47 12.49
C THR A 25 12.76 -2.90 12.36
N ASP A 26 11.86 -3.84 12.08
CA ASP A 26 12.13 -5.27 12.10
C ASP A 26 11.87 -5.89 10.73
N SER A 27 12.79 -6.74 10.25
CA SER A 27 12.59 -7.50 9.02
C SER A 27 11.44 -8.49 9.16
N GLY A 28 10.65 -8.67 8.11
CA GLY A 28 9.60 -9.69 8.10
C GLY A 28 8.61 -9.51 6.96
N THR A 29 7.61 -10.39 6.90
CA THR A 29 6.48 -10.21 5.99
C THR A 29 5.45 -9.29 6.63
N TYR A 30 5.11 -8.20 5.95
CA TYR A 30 4.10 -7.24 6.41
C TYR A 30 2.86 -7.31 5.54
N GLY A 31 1.70 -7.19 6.17
CA GLY A 31 0.42 -6.99 5.51
C GLY A 31 0.03 -5.51 5.49
N VAL A 32 -0.22 -4.98 4.29
CA VAL A 32 -0.81 -3.66 4.08
C VAL A 32 -2.29 -3.85 3.71
N ALA A 33 -3.17 -3.49 4.64
CA ALA A 33 -4.62 -3.56 4.48
C ALA A 33 -5.18 -2.18 4.08
N VAL A 34 -6.10 -2.16 3.13
CA VAL A 34 -6.77 -0.95 2.63
C VAL A 34 -8.29 -1.11 2.65
N SER A 35 -9.01 -0.05 3.03
CA SER A 35 -10.48 -0.09 3.15
C SER A 35 -11.23 0.03 1.83
N SER A 36 -10.60 0.54 0.77
CA SER A 36 -11.27 0.86 -0.50
C SER A 36 -10.54 0.31 -1.73
N GLY A 37 -11.13 0.57 -2.89
CA GLY A 37 -10.67 0.05 -4.17
C GLY A 37 -9.50 0.83 -4.73
N VAL A 38 -8.33 0.70 -4.10
CA VAL A 38 -7.11 1.40 -4.47
C VAL A 38 -6.05 0.47 -5.06
N TRP A 39 -5.12 1.07 -5.79
CA TRP A 39 -3.82 0.49 -6.07
C TRP A 39 -2.81 0.97 -5.02
N ILE A 40 -1.92 0.09 -4.58
CA ILE A 40 -0.84 0.46 -3.68
C ILE A 40 0.50 -0.07 -4.19
N ASP A 41 1.51 0.77 -4.08
CA ASP A 41 2.91 0.43 -4.33
C ASP A 41 3.72 0.82 -3.09
N LEU A 42 4.55 -0.08 -2.57
CA LEU A 42 5.50 0.24 -1.51
C LEU A 42 6.85 0.53 -2.15
N ILE A 43 7.38 1.73 -1.96
CA ILE A 43 8.58 2.22 -2.64
C ILE A 43 9.76 2.23 -1.69
N LYS A 44 10.90 1.69 -2.15
CA LYS A 44 12.22 1.84 -1.54
C LYS A 44 13.20 2.25 -2.62
N ASP A 45 14.04 3.24 -2.34
CA ASP A 45 15.08 3.71 -3.29
C ASP A 45 14.52 4.00 -4.71
N LYS A 46 13.37 4.69 -4.76
CA LYS A 46 12.63 5.05 -5.99
C LYS A 46 12.10 3.87 -6.82
N SER A 47 12.09 2.66 -6.26
CA SER A 47 11.60 1.45 -6.92
C SER A 47 10.45 0.83 -6.15
N ALA A 48 9.40 0.42 -6.88
CA ALA A 48 8.29 -0.31 -6.29
C ALA A 48 8.71 -1.76 -5.95
N LEU A 49 8.43 -2.17 -4.72
CA LEU A 49 8.61 -3.55 -4.30
C LEU A 49 7.58 -4.46 -4.97
N LYS A 50 7.99 -5.69 -5.25
CA LYS A 50 7.07 -6.75 -5.67
C LYS A 50 6.26 -7.23 -4.46
N SER A 51 4.94 -7.29 -4.60
CA SER A 51 4.08 -7.93 -3.62
C SER A 51 4.24 -9.45 -3.65
N THR A 52 4.17 -10.07 -2.48
CA THR A 52 4.32 -11.53 -2.33
C THR A 52 2.97 -12.26 -2.30
N ALA A 53 1.90 -11.58 -1.88
CA ALA A 53 0.55 -12.14 -1.92
C ALA A 53 -0.54 -11.06 -1.89
N HIS A 54 -1.76 -11.45 -2.29
CA HIS A 54 -2.96 -10.63 -2.19
C HIS A 54 -4.11 -11.46 -1.61
N ARG A 55 -4.87 -10.90 -0.66
CA ARG A 55 -6.10 -11.51 -0.12
C ARG A 55 -7.17 -10.46 0.14
N HIS A 56 -8.41 -10.91 0.29
CA HIS A 56 -9.48 -10.08 0.85
C HIS A 56 -9.38 -10.04 2.38
N GLY A 57 -9.95 -8.99 2.97
CA GLY A 57 -10.12 -8.93 4.41
C GLY A 57 -11.19 -9.91 4.90
N PRO A 58 -11.23 -10.24 6.21
CA PRO A 58 -12.32 -10.98 6.80
C PRO A 58 -13.67 -10.29 6.57
N ALA A 59 -14.75 -11.08 6.53
CA ALA A 59 -16.10 -10.54 6.41
C ALA A 59 -16.37 -9.51 7.54
N CYS A 60 -17.08 -8.44 7.21
CA CYS A 60 -17.45 -7.36 8.14
C CYS A 60 -16.28 -6.58 8.78
N SER A 61 -15.04 -6.74 8.30
CA SER A 61 -13.87 -6.00 8.83
C SER A 61 -13.69 -4.58 8.28
N GLY A 62 -14.36 -4.24 7.18
CA GLY A 62 -14.09 -3.01 6.43
C GLY A 62 -12.80 -3.04 5.58
N ILE A 63 -12.03 -4.13 5.63
CA ILE A 63 -10.83 -4.31 4.81
C ILE A 63 -11.22 -4.87 3.44
N ARG A 64 -10.99 -4.10 2.38
CA ARG A 64 -11.26 -4.55 1.03
C ARG A 64 -10.16 -5.44 0.47
N LYS A 65 -8.90 -5.10 0.72
CA LYS A 65 -7.74 -5.85 0.21
C LYS A 65 -6.59 -5.80 1.21
N ILE A 66 -5.83 -6.89 1.27
CA ILE A 66 -4.55 -7.00 1.96
C ILE A 66 -3.49 -7.37 0.93
N VAL A 67 -2.39 -6.63 0.90
CA VAL A 67 -1.21 -6.91 0.07
C VAL A 67 -0.04 -7.22 0.99
N ARG A 68 0.73 -8.27 0.68
CA ARG A 68 1.89 -8.66 1.47
C ARG A 68 3.18 -8.25 0.79
N PHE A 69 4.16 -7.83 1.60
CA PHE A 69 5.51 -7.50 1.17
C PHE A 69 6.52 -8.08 2.17
N ASP A 70 7.67 -8.52 1.68
CA ASP A 70 8.80 -8.85 2.54
C ASP A 70 9.64 -7.59 2.72
N LEU A 71 9.70 -7.09 3.96
CA LEU A 71 10.32 -5.83 4.30
C LEU A 71 11.59 -6.05 5.13
N GLN A 72 12.53 -5.13 4.95
CA GLN A 72 13.75 -5.01 5.74
C GLN A 72 13.67 -3.72 6.55
N PRO A 73 14.48 -3.55 7.60
CA PRO A 73 14.54 -2.29 8.31
C PRO A 73 14.84 -1.11 7.36
N GLY A 74 14.20 0.03 7.62
CA GLY A 74 14.38 1.27 6.87
C GLY A 74 13.08 1.96 6.49
N ASP A 75 13.24 3.04 5.72
CA ASP A 75 12.14 3.92 5.31
C ASP A 75 11.57 3.52 3.95
N TYR A 76 10.24 3.57 3.87
CA TYR A 76 9.46 3.26 2.70
C TYR A 76 8.43 4.36 2.45
N VAL A 77 8.03 4.53 1.18
CA VAL A 77 6.87 5.34 0.81
C VAL A 77 5.77 4.42 0.32
N LEU A 78 4.63 4.41 1.00
CA LEU A 78 3.42 3.81 0.50
C LEU A 78 2.72 4.81 -0.44
N GLN A 79 2.67 4.47 -1.72
CA GLN A 79 1.86 5.19 -2.70
C GLN A 79 0.47 4.59 -2.78
N ILE A 80 -0.54 5.44 -2.77
CA ILE A 80 -1.93 5.08 -2.99
C ILE A 80 -2.38 5.77 -4.26
N ALA A 81 -2.89 5.00 -5.21
CA ALA A 81 -3.35 5.48 -6.50
C ALA A 81 -4.74 4.93 -6.84
N ALA A 82 -5.39 5.57 -7.82
CA ALA A 82 -6.66 5.16 -8.40
C ALA A 82 -7.81 5.03 -7.37
N SER A 83 -7.82 5.86 -6.31
CA SER A 83 -8.93 5.88 -5.37
C SER A 83 -10.13 6.61 -5.96
N LYS A 84 -11.33 6.05 -5.77
CA LYS A 84 -12.61 6.70 -6.13
C LYS A 84 -13.12 7.65 -5.04
N THR A 85 -12.60 7.53 -3.83
CA THR A 85 -12.98 8.33 -2.66
C THR A 85 -11.79 9.13 -2.16
N PRO A 86 -12.02 10.30 -1.53
CA PRO A 86 -10.94 11.08 -0.94
C PRO A 86 -10.33 10.39 0.28
N ASP A 87 -11.11 9.56 0.99
CA ASP A 87 -10.67 8.85 2.18
C ASP A 87 -10.32 7.38 1.92
N VAL A 88 -9.19 6.94 2.49
CA VAL A 88 -8.73 5.55 2.50
C VAL A 88 -8.12 5.27 3.88
N THR A 89 -8.62 4.24 4.56
CA THR A 89 -8.02 3.75 5.80
C THR A 89 -6.96 2.73 5.45
N VAL A 90 -5.79 2.86 6.06
CA VAL A 90 -4.64 1.97 5.86
C VAL A 90 -4.20 1.41 7.20
N GLN A 91 -3.92 0.11 7.22
CA GLN A 91 -3.23 -0.56 8.33
C GLN A 91 -2.01 -1.29 7.78
N ILE A 92 -0.89 -1.18 8.49
CA ILE A 92 0.35 -1.89 8.19
C ILE A 92 0.74 -2.66 9.44
N GLN A 93 0.93 -3.98 9.32
CA GLN A 93 1.31 -4.82 10.45
C GLN A 93 2.22 -5.97 10.02
N PRO A 94 3.16 -6.40 10.86
CA PRO A 94 3.88 -7.64 10.65
C PRO A 94 2.91 -8.82 10.70
N LEU A 95 3.21 -9.87 9.94
CA LEU A 95 2.46 -11.12 9.95
C LEU A 95 3.20 -12.18 10.77
N PRO A 96 2.47 -13.14 11.38
CA PRO A 96 3.07 -14.30 12.03
C PRO A 96 3.91 -15.16 11.08
#